data_AF-A0A8T2BJG5-F1
#
_entry.id   AF-A0A8T2BJG5-F1
#
_cell.length_a   1.000
_cell.length_b   1.000
_cell.length_c   1.000
_cell.angle_alpha   90.00
_cell.angle_beta   90.00
_cell.angle_gamma   90.00
#
_symmetry.space_group_name_H-M   'P 1'
#
loop_
_entity.id
_entity.type
_entity.pdbx_description
1 polymer ?
#
loop_
_entity_poly.entity_id
_entity_poly.type
_entity_poly.pdbx_seq_one_letter_code
_entity_poly.pdbx_strand_id
1 'polypeptide(L)'
;MAQSSAQDVFPVIPGDTDYRMFAEDYADIPGLDIIFLLGGYYYHTTFDTVDRIVPGSMQARGENLISVLKAFTSSSKLKVASERKSLDVVANSDMVERAVFFDYLTWFMVYYPRRVAFVLHNIPTVLFLLLPFFLYMMDPRTNPLLSIFWAFLKGVMHHFAGILLGVIFPVLFAVIRLFFAYPMSWFAHSYLAFLMFIPCSFFGFLIPRAISDRVSHFQGVSSKKIMKVEPSDEARFWGAFGFYAFATSAYFFAGLNGGFMTFVICISMLLGWIAFCLSVKSYGYNSIKSPMFYVIALVPYLLYSLYFGGILALLLIEKTGMMGAIPPPYGFYLADVAVAAVIGIVTGLCLGPIIPICDRWLAKSSILKFLLHFTVVMLAVSSEFFPYSKDAPKRVVLQHTFISTGGNEITGSSYDLAVIDANSIEFVFKHAPEVAKELHVGPSFSLGNAEASPQEAWVALFPISCVITKNGRFPAKANNILERYSQFPHLQTHKPQTTFENGTRRVHLELSLGSLEEIWVTVLNITGPLSGWSFADGKPPAPELPPGGPPSYILRLSGNSDEKWNFWLEASSEEEVRVDVAVLDQRLDEETIHLKGLFPKWSDVIAYTSFLSTYFF
;
A
#
# COMPACT_ATOMS: atom_id res chain seq x y z
N MET A 1 2.60 -17.71 -1.41
CA MET A 1 2.08 -17.19 -2.67
C MET A 1 3.25 -16.63 -3.48
N ALA A 2 3.43 -17.04 -4.73
CA ALA A 2 4.43 -16.52 -5.66
C ALA A 2 3.69 -15.98 -6.89
N GLN A 3 3.72 -14.66 -7.09
CA GLN A 3 2.87 -13.97 -8.06
C GLN A 3 3.64 -12.83 -8.73
N SER A 4 3.71 -12.80 -10.06
CA SER A 4 4.36 -11.72 -10.79
C SER A 4 3.57 -10.41 -10.74
N SER A 5 2.25 -10.46 -10.59
CA SER A 5 1.42 -9.27 -10.37
C SER A 5 1.74 -8.58 -9.04
N ALA A 6 2.15 -9.34 -8.03
CA ALA A 6 2.63 -8.78 -6.77
C ALA A 6 3.93 -7.99 -6.99
N GLN A 7 4.86 -8.49 -7.82
CA GLN A 7 6.10 -7.76 -8.14
C GLN A 7 5.86 -6.43 -8.86
N ASP A 8 4.76 -6.30 -9.60
CA ASP A 8 4.38 -5.05 -10.24
C ASP A 8 3.77 -4.02 -9.26
N VAL A 9 3.24 -4.50 -8.12
CA VAL A 9 2.51 -3.67 -7.14
C VAL A 9 3.39 -3.32 -5.93
N PHE A 10 4.18 -4.27 -5.42
CA PHE A 10 4.98 -4.09 -4.20
C PHE A 10 5.97 -2.91 -4.26
N PRO A 11 6.67 -2.63 -5.38
CA PRO A 11 7.55 -1.46 -5.46
C PRO A 11 6.83 -0.11 -5.28
N VAL A 12 5.50 -0.09 -5.43
CA VAL A 12 4.67 1.11 -5.25
C VAL A 12 4.09 1.21 -3.83
N ILE A 13 4.10 0.11 -3.08
CA ILE A 13 3.68 0.10 -1.66
C ILE A 13 4.87 0.59 -0.83
N PRO A 14 4.74 1.68 -0.06
CA PRO A 14 5.80 2.14 0.82
C PRO A 14 6.17 1.02 1.82
N GLY A 15 7.42 0.58 1.76
CA GLY A 15 7.97 -0.47 2.59
C GLY A 15 9.47 -0.52 2.37
N ASP A 16 10.20 -0.81 3.43
CA ASP A 16 11.66 -0.95 3.38
C ASP A 16 12.06 -2.18 4.18
N THR A 17 13.07 -2.89 3.69
CA THR A 17 13.66 -4.06 4.33
C THR A 17 15.16 -4.02 4.12
N ASP A 18 15.90 -4.76 4.95
CA ASP A 18 17.35 -4.85 4.79
C ASP A 18 17.78 -5.38 3.41
N TYR A 19 16.86 -6.02 2.67
CA TYR A 19 17.10 -6.44 1.29
C TYR A 19 17.62 -5.28 0.42
N ARG A 20 17.06 -4.07 0.53
CA ARG A 20 17.50 -2.90 -0.25
C ARG A 20 18.97 -2.58 -0.01
N MET A 21 19.41 -2.60 1.24
CA MET A 21 20.82 -2.34 1.61
C MET A 21 21.77 -3.30 0.89
N PHE A 22 21.44 -4.59 0.89
CA PHE A 22 22.31 -5.62 0.32
C PHE A 22 22.18 -5.74 -1.20
N ALA A 23 20.98 -5.59 -1.75
CA ALA A 23 20.69 -5.86 -3.15
C ALA A 23 20.83 -4.63 -4.05
N GLU A 24 20.53 -3.43 -3.55
CA GLU A 24 20.38 -2.23 -4.38
C GLU A 24 21.45 -1.18 -4.05
N ASP A 25 21.63 -0.87 -2.76
CA ASP A 25 22.41 0.31 -2.37
C ASP A 25 23.92 0.05 -2.30
N TYR A 26 24.35 -1.06 -1.68
CA TYR A 26 25.77 -1.21 -1.30
C TYR A 26 26.48 -2.45 -1.85
N ALA A 27 25.78 -3.56 -2.09
CA ALA A 27 26.46 -4.84 -2.32
C ALA A 27 26.03 -5.62 -3.58
N ASP A 28 24.98 -5.19 -4.30
CA ASP A 28 24.47 -5.86 -5.50
C ASP A 28 24.27 -7.38 -5.27
N ILE A 29 23.80 -7.78 -4.10
CA ILE A 29 23.62 -9.20 -3.75
C ILE A 29 22.23 -9.67 -4.24
N PRO A 30 22.14 -10.59 -5.22
CA PRO A 30 20.85 -11.10 -5.67
C PRO A 30 20.22 -11.92 -4.56
N GLY A 31 18.92 -11.71 -4.33
CA GLY A 31 18.17 -12.44 -3.33
C GLY A 31 16.67 -12.40 -3.58
N LEU A 32 15.92 -12.80 -2.57
CA LEU A 32 14.45 -12.75 -2.55
C LEU A 32 14.02 -12.09 -1.25
N ASP A 33 13.25 -11.00 -1.37
CA ASP A 33 12.55 -10.42 -0.23
C ASP A 33 11.20 -11.14 -0.03
N ILE A 34 11.01 -11.74 1.15
CA ILE A 34 9.89 -12.63 1.44
C ILE A 34 9.17 -12.15 2.70
N ILE A 35 7.96 -11.64 2.50
CA ILE A 35 7.09 -11.15 3.58
C ILE A 35 5.79 -11.94 3.69
N PHE A 36 5.17 -11.93 4.86
CA PHE A 36 3.75 -12.30 5.02
C PHE A 36 2.87 -11.12 4.60
N LEU A 37 1.85 -11.39 3.78
CA LEU A 37 0.99 -10.34 3.23
C LEU A 37 -0.18 -9.98 4.15
N LEU A 38 -0.73 -10.97 4.84
CA LEU A 38 -1.85 -10.79 5.76
C LEU A 38 -1.35 -10.70 7.19
N GLY A 39 -2.13 -10.07 8.05
CA GLY A 39 -1.76 -9.80 9.43
C GLY A 39 -1.31 -8.37 9.70
N GLY A 40 -1.60 -7.45 8.79
CA GLY A 40 -1.23 -6.05 8.91
C GLY A 40 -1.88 -5.34 10.11
N TYR A 41 -2.96 -5.88 10.71
CA TYR A 41 -3.56 -5.30 11.91
C TYR A 41 -2.63 -5.31 13.13
N TYR A 42 -1.84 -6.36 13.31
CA TYR A 42 -0.98 -6.53 14.48
C TYR A 42 0.48 -6.13 14.23
N TYR A 43 0.88 -5.95 12.97
CA TYR A 43 2.22 -5.44 12.62
C TYR A 43 2.54 -4.14 13.39
N HIS A 44 3.72 -4.09 14.03
CA HIS A 44 4.18 -2.97 14.87
C HIS A 44 3.15 -2.58 15.95
N THR A 45 2.54 -3.56 16.61
CA THR A 45 1.66 -3.33 17.77
C THR A 45 2.05 -4.28 18.91
N THR A 46 1.57 -4.01 20.13
CA THR A 46 1.77 -4.94 21.25
C THR A 46 1.02 -6.27 21.07
N PHE A 47 0.17 -6.38 20.04
CA PHE A 47 -0.57 -7.60 19.71
C PHE A 47 0.15 -8.50 18.69
N ASP A 48 1.36 -8.16 18.27
CA ASP A 48 2.20 -9.04 17.45
C ASP A 48 2.80 -10.17 18.31
N THR A 49 1.96 -11.17 18.61
CA THR A 49 2.27 -12.24 19.56
C THR A 49 2.30 -13.62 18.89
N VAL A 50 2.99 -14.57 19.53
CA VAL A 50 3.19 -15.93 19.00
C VAL A 50 1.87 -16.65 18.69
N ASP A 51 0.81 -16.40 19.46
CA ASP A 51 -0.52 -16.99 19.25
C ASP A 51 -1.24 -16.50 17.98
N ARG A 52 -0.79 -15.39 17.38
CA ARG A 52 -1.30 -14.88 16.09
C ARG A 52 -0.69 -15.55 14.87
N ILE A 53 0.37 -16.35 15.06
CA ILE A 53 1.02 -17.07 13.95
C ILE A 53 0.05 -18.14 13.43
N VAL A 54 -0.31 -18.04 12.14
CA VAL A 54 -1.19 -19.02 11.49
C VAL A 54 -0.54 -20.42 11.58
N PRO A 55 -1.23 -21.43 12.14
CA PRO A 55 -0.70 -22.78 12.24
C PRO A 55 -0.21 -23.32 10.88
N GLY A 56 0.98 -23.92 10.87
CA GLY A 56 1.60 -24.45 9.65
C GLY A 56 2.30 -23.43 8.75
N SER A 57 2.09 -22.12 8.95
CA SER A 57 2.73 -21.09 8.12
C SER A 57 4.27 -21.10 8.24
N MET A 58 4.80 -21.26 9.46
CA MET A 58 6.23 -21.38 9.71
C MET A 58 6.83 -22.62 9.06
N GLN A 59 6.16 -23.77 9.16
CA GLN A 59 6.60 -25.02 8.52
C GLN A 59 6.66 -24.86 7.00
N ALA A 60 5.58 -24.37 6.40
CA ALA A 60 5.50 -24.14 4.96
C ALA A 60 6.58 -23.15 4.47
N ARG A 61 6.90 -22.12 5.26
CA ARG A 61 8.00 -21.20 4.94
C ARG A 61 9.36 -21.87 5.03
N GLY A 62 9.62 -22.66 6.08
CA GLY A 62 10.86 -23.40 6.23
C GLY A 62 11.10 -24.38 5.07
N GLU A 63 10.09 -25.14 4.67
CA GLU A 63 10.17 -26.07 3.54
C GLU A 63 10.44 -25.36 2.21
N ASN A 64 9.76 -24.23 1.97
CA ASN A 64 10.00 -23.39 0.81
C ASN A 64 11.42 -22.80 0.81
N LEU A 65 11.88 -22.28 1.95
CA LEU A 65 13.21 -21.69 2.10
C LEU A 65 14.30 -22.73 1.86
N ILE A 66 14.18 -23.93 2.43
CA ILE A 66 15.13 -25.04 2.18
C ILE A 66 15.16 -25.40 0.69
N SER A 67 14.01 -25.45 0.03
CA SER A 67 13.93 -25.75 -1.41
C SER A 67 14.60 -24.67 -2.25
N VAL A 68 14.39 -23.39 -1.92
CA VAL A 68 15.05 -22.24 -2.57
C VAL A 68 16.56 -22.29 -2.33
N LEU A 69 17.01 -22.53 -1.09
CA LEU A 69 18.44 -22.63 -0.75
C LEU A 69 19.13 -23.74 -1.54
N LYS A 70 18.51 -24.93 -1.65
CA LYS A 70 19.02 -26.02 -2.49
C LYS A 70 19.10 -25.61 -3.96
N ALA A 71 18.05 -24.97 -4.49
CA ALA A 71 18.05 -24.50 -5.86
C ALA A 71 19.16 -23.45 -6.10
N PHE A 72 19.34 -22.52 -5.17
CA PHE A 72 20.34 -21.45 -5.29
C PHE A 72 21.77 -22.01 -5.19
N THR A 73 22.05 -22.81 -4.18
CA THR A 73 23.39 -23.39 -3.96
C THR A 73 23.81 -24.38 -5.05
N SER A 74 22.86 -25.01 -5.74
CA SER A 74 23.12 -25.93 -6.86
C SER A 74 23.14 -25.25 -8.24
N SER A 75 22.75 -23.98 -8.33
CA SER A 75 22.54 -23.29 -9.61
C SER A 75 23.85 -22.75 -10.18
N SER A 76 24.24 -23.26 -11.35
CA SER A 76 25.34 -22.69 -12.16
C SER A 76 25.01 -21.30 -12.73
N LYS A 77 23.77 -20.81 -12.57
CA LYS A 77 23.34 -19.47 -13.01
C LYS A 77 23.55 -18.39 -11.95
N LEU A 78 23.72 -18.75 -10.68
CA LEU A 78 24.00 -17.78 -9.62
C LEU A 78 25.51 -17.54 -9.55
N LYS A 79 25.94 -16.53 -10.31
CA LYS A 79 27.34 -16.14 -10.45
C LYS A 79 27.77 -15.16 -9.37
N VAL A 80 29.06 -15.14 -9.03
CA VAL A 80 29.65 -14.15 -8.10
C VAL A 80 29.61 -12.75 -8.73
N ALA A 81 29.58 -11.69 -7.92
CA ALA A 81 29.41 -10.30 -8.38
C ALA A 81 30.39 -9.87 -9.50
N SER A 82 31.65 -10.31 -9.44
CA SER A 82 32.66 -10.03 -10.47
C SER A 82 32.30 -10.63 -11.84
N GLU A 83 31.77 -11.86 -11.84
CA GLU A 83 31.31 -12.54 -13.05
C GLU A 83 30.02 -11.92 -13.60
N ARG A 84 29.14 -11.38 -12.75
CA ARG A 84 27.94 -10.63 -13.19
C ARG A 84 28.32 -9.34 -13.91
N LYS A 85 29.22 -8.52 -13.33
CA LYS A 85 29.72 -7.29 -13.96
C LYS A 85 30.33 -7.53 -15.34
N SER A 86 31.00 -8.66 -15.55
CA SER A 86 31.56 -9.03 -16.86
C SER A 86 30.50 -9.36 -17.92
N LEU A 87 29.30 -9.77 -17.49
CA LEU A 87 28.17 -10.08 -18.34
C LEU A 87 27.23 -8.88 -18.55
N ASP A 88 27.13 -7.97 -17.58
CA ASP A 88 26.35 -6.72 -17.75
C ASP A 88 26.92 -5.84 -18.88
N VAL A 89 28.24 -5.88 -19.09
CA VAL A 89 28.90 -5.24 -20.24
C VAL A 89 28.47 -5.89 -21.58
N VAL A 90 28.09 -7.17 -21.57
CA VAL A 90 27.60 -7.92 -22.74
C VAL A 90 26.07 -7.83 -22.87
N ALA A 91 25.34 -7.65 -21.76
CA ALA A 91 23.88 -7.66 -21.67
C ALA A 91 23.21 -6.30 -21.84
N ASN A 92 23.97 -5.22 -22.09
CA ASN A 92 23.43 -3.92 -22.50
C ASN A 92 22.64 -3.95 -23.83
N SER A 93 22.44 -5.12 -24.46
CA SER A 93 21.67 -5.29 -25.69
C SER A 93 20.31 -5.97 -25.54
N ASP A 94 19.92 -6.54 -24.40
CA ASP A 94 18.59 -7.18 -24.27
C ASP A 94 18.00 -7.00 -22.87
N MET A 95 16.79 -6.43 -22.80
CA MET A 95 16.02 -6.21 -21.58
C MET A 95 16.10 -7.42 -20.63
N VAL A 96 16.53 -7.20 -19.37
CA VAL A 96 16.53 -8.21 -18.30
C VAL A 96 15.25 -9.05 -18.41
N GLU A 97 15.40 -10.31 -18.83
CA GLU A 97 14.30 -11.23 -19.15
C GLU A 97 13.58 -11.63 -17.84
N ARG A 98 12.81 -10.72 -17.24
CA ARG A 98 11.93 -11.05 -16.12
C ARG A 98 10.87 -12.02 -16.65
N ALA A 99 10.89 -13.25 -16.13
CA ALA A 99 9.91 -14.26 -16.47
C ALA A 99 8.57 -13.96 -15.79
N VAL A 100 7.49 -14.46 -16.39
CA VAL A 100 6.16 -14.39 -15.79
C VAL A 100 5.92 -15.65 -15.00
N PHE A 101 5.43 -15.50 -13.76
CA PHE A 101 5.10 -16.63 -12.90
C PHE A 101 3.93 -16.30 -11.98
N PHE A 102 3.12 -17.31 -11.68
CA PHE A 102 2.02 -17.19 -10.73
C PHE A 102 1.66 -18.57 -10.19
N ASP A 103 1.21 -18.65 -8.95
CA ASP A 103 0.51 -19.83 -8.46
C ASP A 103 -0.97 -19.78 -8.81
N TYR A 104 -1.59 -20.93 -9.07
CA TYR A 104 -3.04 -21.03 -9.20
C TYR A 104 -3.61 -21.52 -7.87
N LEU A 105 -4.24 -20.62 -7.11
CA LEU A 105 -4.84 -20.91 -5.78
C LEU A 105 -3.88 -21.62 -4.82
N THR A 106 -2.56 -21.37 -4.93
CA THR A 106 -1.49 -22.07 -4.20
C THR A 106 -1.35 -23.58 -4.48
N TRP A 107 -2.06 -24.12 -5.46
CA TRP A 107 -2.02 -25.55 -5.79
C TRP A 107 -0.82 -25.94 -6.66
N PHE A 108 -0.49 -25.11 -7.64
CA PHE A 108 0.66 -25.31 -8.53
C PHE A 108 1.15 -23.98 -9.08
N MET A 109 2.42 -23.94 -9.51
CA MET A 109 3.05 -22.76 -10.08
C MET A 109 3.07 -22.86 -11.61
N VAL A 110 2.70 -21.76 -12.28
CA VAL A 110 2.86 -21.54 -13.72
C VAL A 110 4.05 -20.61 -13.91
N TYR A 111 4.91 -20.94 -14.87
CA TYR A 111 6.12 -20.17 -15.19
C TYR A 111 6.36 -20.19 -16.70
N TYR A 112 6.67 -19.03 -17.29
CA TYR A 112 7.14 -18.95 -18.67
C TYR A 112 8.05 -17.73 -18.91
N PRO A 113 9.03 -17.85 -19.82
CA PRO A 113 9.99 -16.78 -20.10
C PRO A 113 9.33 -15.62 -20.87
N ARG A 114 9.99 -14.44 -20.84
CA ARG A 114 9.48 -13.22 -21.49
C ARG A 114 9.22 -13.36 -22.98
N ARG A 115 9.99 -14.19 -23.70
CA ARG A 115 9.77 -14.49 -25.13
C ARG A 115 8.44 -15.20 -25.39
N VAL A 116 8.08 -16.12 -24.49
CA VAL A 116 6.77 -16.78 -24.54
C VAL A 116 5.68 -15.80 -24.13
N ALA A 117 5.94 -14.94 -23.14
CA ALA A 117 5.02 -13.87 -22.76
C ALA A 117 4.71 -12.93 -23.93
N PHE A 118 5.71 -12.53 -24.72
CA PHE A 118 5.50 -11.71 -25.93
C PHE A 118 4.45 -12.32 -26.86
N VAL A 119 4.54 -13.63 -27.11
CA VAL A 119 3.60 -14.34 -27.98
C VAL A 119 2.22 -14.43 -27.31
N LEU A 120 2.16 -14.99 -26.09
CA LEU A 120 0.89 -15.22 -25.39
C LEU A 120 0.11 -13.92 -25.12
N HIS A 121 0.81 -12.85 -24.75
CA HIS A 121 0.18 -11.58 -24.38
C HIS A 121 -0.29 -10.76 -25.59
N ASN A 122 0.25 -11.01 -26.79
CA ASN A 122 -0.14 -10.28 -28.01
C ASN A 122 -1.10 -11.06 -28.93
N ILE A 123 -1.18 -12.40 -28.84
CA ILE A 123 -2.13 -13.20 -29.62
C ILE A 123 -3.59 -12.71 -29.48
N PRO A 124 -4.12 -12.42 -28.28
CA PRO A 124 -5.49 -11.92 -28.14
C PRO A 124 -5.75 -10.63 -28.93
N THR A 125 -4.78 -9.71 -28.93
CA THR A 125 -4.88 -8.44 -29.66
C THR A 125 -4.90 -8.67 -31.17
N VAL A 126 -4.01 -9.54 -31.66
CA VAL A 126 -3.99 -9.94 -33.08
C VAL A 126 -5.32 -10.59 -33.47
N LEU A 127 -5.86 -11.49 -32.63
CA LEU A 127 -7.15 -12.13 -32.87
C LEU A 127 -8.28 -11.09 -32.96
N PHE A 128 -8.35 -10.15 -32.01
CA PHE A 128 -9.35 -9.09 -32.01
C PHE A 128 -9.30 -8.22 -33.27
N LEU A 129 -8.09 -7.86 -33.73
CA LEU A 129 -7.89 -7.01 -34.91
C LEU A 129 -8.20 -7.74 -36.22
N LEU A 130 -7.92 -9.04 -36.32
CA LEU A 130 -8.18 -9.82 -37.53
C LEU A 130 -9.63 -10.31 -37.64
N LEU A 131 -10.34 -10.41 -36.52
CA LEU A 131 -11.69 -10.96 -36.50
C LEU A 131 -12.71 -10.21 -37.38
N PRO A 132 -12.76 -8.86 -37.42
CA PRO A 132 -13.63 -8.14 -38.34
C PRO A 132 -13.40 -8.53 -39.80
N PHE A 133 -12.14 -8.79 -40.19
CA PHE A 133 -11.80 -9.25 -41.53
C PHE A 133 -12.33 -10.65 -41.80
N PHE A 134 -12.18 -11.60 -40.86
CA PHE A 134 -12.72 -12.94 -41.01
C PHE A 134 -14.26 -12.95 -41.10
N LEU A 135 -14.95 -12.16 -40.26
CA LEU A 135 -16.41 -12.03 -40.30
C LEU A 135 -16.89 -11.41 -41.62
N TYR A 136 -16.18 -10.40 -42.12
CA TYR A 136 -16.43 -9.81 -43.44
C TYR A 136 -16.31 -10.85 -44.57
N MET A 137 -15.27 -11.69 -44.55
CA MET A 137 -15.05 -12.74 -45.56
C MET A 137 -16.16 -13.79 -45.56
N MET A 138 -16.79 -14.06 -44.41
CA MET A 138 -17.88 -15.04 -44.30
C MET A 138 -19.22 -14.53 -44.87
N ASP A 139 -19.50 -13.23 -44.76
CA ASP A 139 -20.70 -12.63 -45.36
C ASP A 139 -20.47 -11.18 -45.84
N PRO A 140 -19.82 -10.99 -47.01
CA PRO A 140 -19.47 -9.65 -47.52
C PRO A 140 -20.68 -8.80 -47.92
N ARG A 141 -21.85 -9.43 -48.12
CA ARG A 141 -23.04 -8.78 -48.71
C ARG A 141 -23.88 -8.03 -47.67
N THR A 142 -23.75 -8.39 -46.40
CA THR A 142 -24.63 -7.89 -45.34
C THR A 142 -23.97 -6.88 -44.41
N ASN A 143 -22.65 -6.93 -44.23
CA ASN A 143 -21.94 -6.08 -43.27
C ASN A 143 -20.60 -5.56 -43.84
N PRO A 144 -20.46 -4.24 -44.11
CA PRO A 144 -19.17 -3.69 -44.54
C PRO A 144 -18.14 -3.81 -43.40
N LEU A 145 -16.90 -4.21 -43.74
CA LEU A 145 -15.78 -4.41 -42.79
C LEU A 145 -15.64 -3.26 -41.78
N LEU A 146 -15.70 -2.03 -42.29
CA LEU A 146 -15.57 -0.83 -41.47
C LEU A 146 -16.69 -0.72 -40.42
N SER A 147 -17.92 -1.15 -40.74
CA SER A 147 -19.04 -1.15 -39.79
C SER A 147 -18.84 -2.17 -38.68
N ILE A 148 -18.31 -3.36 -38.98
CA ILE A 148 -17.99 -4.39 -37.97
C ILE A 148 -16.91 -3.86 -37.02
N PHE A 149 -15.85 -3.29 -37.58
CA PHE A 149 -14.76 -2.69 -36.81
C PHE A 149 -15.26 -1.57 -35.88
N TRP A 150 -16.08 -0.65 -36.38
CA TRP A 150 -16.67 0.41 -35.53
C TRP A 150 -17.62 -0.14 -34.46
N ALA A 151 -18.35 -1.23 -34.74
CA ALA A 151 -19.19 -1.88 -33.74
C ALA A 151 -18.35 -2.46 -32.59
N PHE A 152 -17.22 -3.11 -32.91
CA PHE A 152 -16.29 -3.64 -31.91
C PHE A 152 -15.65 -2.52 -31.10
N LEU A 153 -15.21 -1.44 -31.74
CA LEU A 153 -14.63 -0.29 -31.04
C LEU A 153 -15.65 0.37 -30.10
N LYS A 154 -16.91 0.50 -30.52
CA LYS A 154 -18.00 0.94 -29.63
C LYS A 154 -18.17 -0.01 -28.44
N GLY A 155 -18.06 -1.32 -28.67
CA GLY A 155 -18.05 -2.32 -27.60
C GLY A 155 -16.90 -2.14 -26.61
N VAL A 156 -15.67 -1.87 -27.10
CA VAL A 156 -14.50 -1.57 -26.25
C VAL A 156 -14.78 -0.34 -25.39
N MET A 157 -15.24 0.76 -26.00
CA MET A 157 -15.57 1.99 -25.28
C MET A 157 -16.69 1.78 -24.25
N HIS A 158 -17.70 0.98 -24.60
CA HIS A 158 -18.81 0.67 -23.70
C HIS A 158 -18.35 -0.13 -22.49
N HIS A 159 -17.52 -1.15 -22.70
CA HIS A 159 -16.95 -1.96 -21.62
C HIS A 159 -16.02 -1.13 -20.73
N PHE A 160 -15.15 -0.32 -21.34
CA PHE A 160 -14.27 0.61 -20.63
C PHE A 160 -15.06 1.61 -19.78
N ALA A 161 -16.09 2.24 -20.34
CA ALA A 161 -16.97 3.15 -19.61
C ALA A 161 -17.64 2.44 -18.42
N GLY A 162 -18.03 1.18 -18.60
CA GLY A 162 -18.49 0.34 -17.51
C GLY A 162 -17.44 0.26 -16.40
N ILE A 163 -16.25 -0.27 -16.70
CA ILE A 163 -15.19 -0.49 -15.70
C ILE A 163 -14.87 0.82 -14.96
N LEU A 164 -14.77 1.93 -15.70
CA LEU A 164 -14.54 3.25 -15.14
C LEU A 164 -15.65 3.66 -14.16
N LEU A 165 -16.92 3.53 -14.53
CA LEU A 165 -18.04 3.80 -13.62
C LEU A 165 -18.08 2.84 -12.43
N GLY A 166 -17.68 1.59 -12.63
CA GLY A 166 -17.53 0.60 -11.55
C GLY A 166 -16.48 0.97 -10.51
N VAL A 167 -15.51 1.82 -10.84
CA VAL A 167 -14.53 2.39 -9.89
C VAL A 167 -15.03 3.73 -9.31
N ILE A 168 -15.62 4.59 -10.15
CA ILE A 168 -16.08 5.92 -9.74
C ILE A 168 -17.22 5.85 -8.72
N PHE A 169 -18.19 4.94 -8.90
CA PHE A 169 -19.36 4.86 -8.02
C PHE A 169 -19.00 4.50 -6.56
N PRO A 170 -18.19 3.46 -6.30
CA PRO A 170 -17.66 3.20 -4.95
C PRO A 170 -16.98 4.40 -4.33
N VAL A 171 -16.09 5.07 -5.07
CA VAL A 171 -15.37 6.26 -4.60
C VAL A 171 -16.33 7.39 -4.24
N LEU A 172 -17.31 7.66 -5.12
CA LEU A 172 -18.35 8.66 -4.88
C LEU A 172 -19.13 8.35 -3.59
N PHE A 173 -19.57 7.12 -3.42
CA PHE A 173 -20.32 6.70 -2.23
C PHE A 173 -19.46 6.70 -0.96
N ALA A 174 -18.17 6.38 -1.06
CA ALA A 174 -17.20 6.52 0.04
C ALA A 174 -17.09 7.99 0.49
N VAL A 175 -16.93 8.92 -0.45
CA VAL A 175 -16.88 10.37 -0.15
C VAL A 175 -18.21 10.85 0.44
N ILE A 176 -19.35 10.42 -0.11
CA ILE A 176 -20.69 10.78 0.42
C ILE A 176 -20.82 10.35 1.88
N ARG A 177 -20.40 9.12 2.22
CA ARG A 177 -20.46 8.57 3.59
C ARG A 177 -19.76 9.47 4.61
N LEU A 178 -18.62 10.03 4.22
CA LEU A 178 -17.76 10.81 5.10
C LEU A 178 -18.30 12.19 5.46
N PHE A 179 -19.37 12.66 4.81
CA PHE A 179 -20.07 13.87 5.25
C PHE A 179 -20.89 13.67 6.54
N PHE A 180 -21.19 12.43 6.92
CA PHE A 180 -22.06 12.12 8.07
C PHE A 180 -21.52 11.02 8.99
N ALA A 181 -20.32 10.48 8.72
CA ALA A 181 -19.74 9.39 9.50
C ALA A 181 -18.21 9.50 9.60
N TYR A 182 -17.63 8.80 10.58
CA TYR A 182 -16.19 8.69 10.72
C TYR A 182 -15.55 7.84 9.61
N PRO A 183 -14.29 8.14 9.23
CA PRO A 183 -13.55 7.32 8.29
C PRO A 183 -13.29 5.92 8.86
N MET A 184 -13.08 4.98 7.94
CA MET A 184 -12.63 3.63 8.27
C MET A 184 -13.59 2.81 9.13
N SER A 185 -14.91 3.06 9.14
CA SER A 185 -15.86 2.27 9.94
C SER A 185 -15.93 0.78 9.57
N TRP A 186 -15.35 0.41 8.42
CA TRP A 186 -15.15 -0.96 7.96
C TRP A 186 -13.82 -1.59 8.42
N PHE A 187 -12.94 -0.86 9.12
CA PHE A 187 -11.57 -1.32 9.40
C PHE A 187 -11.54 -2.57 10.30
N ALA A 188 -12.23 -2.56 11.43
CA ALA A 188 -12.39 -3.76 12.27
C ALA A 188 -13.34 -4.83 11.68
N HIS A 189 -14.15 -4.45 10.70
CA HIS A 189 -15.21 -5.28 10.12
C HIS A 189 -15.15 -5.21 8.58
N SER A 190 -14.09 -5.79 8.01
CA SER A 190 -13.75 -5.68 6.58
C SER A 190 -14.89 -6.09 5.63
N TYR A 191 -15.78 -6.98 6.05
CA TYR A 191 -16.99 -7.34 5.30
C TYR A 191 -17.90 -6.14 4.99
N LEU A 192 -17.92 -5.09 5.84
CA LEU A 192 -18.69 -3.87 5.59
C LEU A 192 -18.19 -3.13 4.34
N ALA A 193 -16.87 -3.08 4.12
CA ALA A 193 -16.31 -2.47 2.90
C ALA A 193 -16.83 -3.18 1.64
N PHE A 194 -16.84 -4.52 1.66
CA PHE A 194 -17.37 -5.30 0.53
C PHE A 194 -18.88 -5.08 0.33
N LEU A 195 -19.66 -5.09 1.42
CA LEU A 195 -21.12 -4.87 1.36
C LEU A 195 -21.48 -3.45 0.89
N MET A 196 -20.67 -2.44 1.21
CA MET A 196 -20.88 -1.07 0.72
C MET A 196 -20.47 -0.91 -0.74
N PHE A 197 -19.27 -1.39 -1.10
CA PHE A 197 -18.63 -0.97 -2.35
C PHE A 197 -18.84 -1.92 -3.53
N ILE A 198 -19.03 -3.22 -3.31
CA ILE A 198 -19.32 -4.17 -4.42
C ILE A 198 -20.67 -3.82 -5.09
N PRO A 199 -21.77 -3.58 -4.36
CA PRO A 199 -23.08 -3.34 -4.99
C PRO A 199 -23.11 -2.05 -5.82
N CYS A 200 -22.51 -0.96 -5.34
CA CYS A 200 -22.44 0.29 -6.11
C CYS A 200 -21.42 0.24 -7.24
N SER A 201 -20.33 -0.51 -7.10
CA SER A 201 -19.42 -0.83 -8.21
C SER A 201 -20.18 -1.56 -9.31
N PHE A 202 -20.94 -2.60 -8.94
CA PHE A 202 -21.72 -3.38 -9.89
C PHE A 202 -22.84 -2.54 -10.53
N PHE A 203 -23.48 -1.66 -9.75
CA PHE A 203 -24.41 -0.67 -10.28
C PHE A 203 -23.75 0.20 -11.35
N GLY A 204 -22.61 0.84 -11.04
CA GLY A 204 -21.85 1.65 -11.97
C GLY A 204 -21.48 0.89 -13.24
N PHE A 205 -21.10 -0.37 -13.08
CA PHE A 205 -20.70 -1.23 -14.19
C PHE A 205 -21.84 -1.54 -15.18
N LEU A 206 -23.09 -1.62 -14.70
CA LEU A 206 -24.28 -1.91 -15.51
C LEU A 206 -24.91 -0.66 -16.17
N ILE A 207 -24.51 0.56 -15.79
CA ILE A 207 -25.10 1.81 -16.31
C ILE A 207 -25.00 1.93 -17.83
N PRO A 208 -23.85 1.69 -18.49
CA PRO A 208 -23.75 1.85 -19.94
C PRO A 208 -24.80 1.01 -20.68
N ARG A 209 -25.02 -0.25 -20.25
CA ARG A 209 -26.05 -1.12 -20.82
C ARG A 209 -27.45 -0.55 -20.61
N ALA A 210 -27.76 -0.11 -19.39
CA ALA A 210 -29.07 0.44 -19.06
C ALA A 210 -29.40 1.71 -19.86
N ILE A 211 -28.40 2.54 -20.18
CA ILE A 211 -28.55 3.71 -21.05
C ILE A 211 -28.76 3.27 -22.50
N SER A 212 -27.95 2.33 -23.00
CA SER A 212 -28.08 1.79 -24.36
C SER A 212 -29.49 1.23 -24.62
N ASP A 213 -30.06 0.51 -23.65
CA ASP A 213 -31.39 -0.08 -23.78
C ASP A 213 -32.48 0.99 -23.85
N ARG A 214 -32.40 2.04 -23.01
CA ARG A 214 -33.35 3.15 -23.07
C ARG A 214 -33.27 3.91 -24.38
N VAL A 215 -32.07 4.26 -24.84
CA VAL A 215 -31.87 4.97 -26.12
C VAL A 215 -32.46 4.18 -27.27
N SER A 216 -32.24 2.86 -27.30
CA SER A 216 -32.82 1.99 -28.33
C SER A 216 -34.36 1.92 -28.30
N HIS A 217 -34.95 2.01 -27.10
CA HIS A 217 -36.41 2.02 -26.90
C HIS A 217 -37.03 3.37 -27.32
N PHE A 218 -36.37 4.50 -27.02
CA PHE A 218 -36.84 5.84 -27.41
C PHE A 218 -36.75 6.10 -28.91
N GLN A 219 -35.74 5.53 -29.60
CA GLN A 219 -35.56 5.68 -31.05
C GLN A 219 -36.56 4.86 -31.89
N GLY A 220 -37.55 4.19 -31.27
CA GLY A 220 -38.68 3.59 -31.99
C GLY A 220 -38.26 2.59 -33.07
N VAL A 221 -37.23 1.78 -32.85
CA VAL A 221 -36.78 0.76 -33.82
C VAL A 221 -37.82 -0.37 -33.91
N SER A 222 -38.90 -0.12 -34.64
CA SER A 222 -40.05 -1.02 -34.86
C SER A 222 -39.77 -2.12 -35.90
N SER A 223 -38.66 -2.11 -36.62
CA SER A 223 -38.46 -3.01 -37.77
C SER A 223 -37.29 -3.99 -37.57
N LYS A 224 -37.65 -5.28 -37.45
CA LYS A 224 -36.82 -6.51 -37.36
C LYS A 224 -36.20 -6.81 -35.99
N LYS A 225 -37.05 -7.20 -35.02
CA LYS A 225 -36.71 -7.47 -33.62
C LYS A 225 -35.92 -8.79 -33.36
N ILE A 226 -35.81 -9.68 -34.35
CA ILE A 226 -35.16 -11.00 -34.18
C ILE A 226 -33.76 -11.04 -34.80
N MET A 227 -33.48 -10.25 -35.85
CA MET A 227 -32.21 -10.31 -36.60
C MET A 227 -31.16 -9.25 -36.19
N LYS A 228 -31.51 -8.32 -35.29
CA LYS A 228 -30.65 -7.20 -34.86
C LYS A 228 -30.05 -7.35 -33.45
N VAL A 229 -30.50 -8.35 -32.68
CA VAL A 229 -30.02 -8.58 -31.30
C VAL A 229 -28.67 -9.32 -31.31
N GLU A 230 -28.48 -10.26 -32.24
CA GLU A 230 -27.24 -11.04 -32.41
C GLU A 230 -26.00 -10.17 -32.72
N PRO A 231 -26.04 -9.19 -33.66
CA PRO A 231 -24.88 -8.36 -33.96
C PRO A 231 -24.48 -7.41 -32.82
N SER A 232 -25.43 -7.02 -31.95
CA SER A 232 -25.18 -6.06 -30.87
C SER A 232 -24.47 -6.70 -29.67
N ASP A 233 -24.88 -7.93 -29.32
CA ASP A 233 -24.31 -8.65 -28.20
C ASP A 233 -22.96 -9.28 -28.58
N GLU A 234 -22.81 -9.72 -29.84
CA GLU A 234 -21.51 -10.11 -30.40
C GLU A 234 -20.51 -8.95 -30.38
N ALA A 235 -20.92 -7.73 -30.77
CA ALA A 235 -20.07 -6.56 -30.69
C ALA A 235 -19.68 -6.17 -29.25
N ARG A 236 -20.57 -6.38 -28.27
CA ARG A 236 -20.24 -6.18 -26.84
C ARG A 236 -19.24 -7.22 -26.34
N PHE A 237 -19.44 -8.50 -26.68
CA PHE A 237 -18.51 -9.57 -26.33
C PHE A 237 -17.12 -9.29 -26.90
N TRP A 238 -17.01 -9.06 -28.20
CA TRP A 238 -15.72 -8.78 -28.83
C TRP A 238 -15.13 -7.46 -28.40
N GLY A 239 -15.95 -6.45 -28.08
CA GLY A 239 -15.49 -5.21 -27.48
C GLY A 239 -14.84 -5.41 -26.11
N ALA A 240 -15.48 -6.17 -25.22
CA ALA A 240 -14.91 -6.51 -23.91
C ALA A 240 -13.65 -7.39 -24.04
N PHE A 241 -13.68 -8.39 -24.93
CA PHE A 241 -12.49 -9.19 -25.26
C PHE A 241 -11.36 -8.30 -25.76
N GLY A 242 -11.64 -7.36 -26.66
CA GLY A 242 -10.69 -6.38 -27.18
C GLY A 242 -10.09 -5.51 -26.08
N PHE A 243 -10.90 -5.05 -25.12
CA PHE A 243 -10.42 -4.31 -23.95
C PHE A 243 -9.37 -5.11 -23.16
N TYR A 244 -9.67 -6.37 -22.81
CA TYR A 244 -8.71 -7.22 -22.08
C TYR A 244 -7.51 -7.62 -22.93
N ALA A 245 -7.68 -7.80 -24.25
CA ALA A 245 -6.60 -8.08 -25.18
C ALA A 245 -5.60 -6.91 -25.22
N PHE A 246 -6.09 -5.68 -25.43
CA PHE A 246 -5.25 -4.49 -25.39
C PHE A 246 -4.61 -4.27 -24.02
N ALA A 247 -5.34 -4.51 -22.92
CA ALA A 247 -4.76 -4.44 -21.58
C ALA A 247 -3.59 -5.43 -21.44
N THR A 248 -3.76 -6.67 -21.88
CA THR A 248 -2.72 -7.72 -21.85
C THR A 248 -1.46 -7.28 -22.60
N SER A 249 -1.60 -6.78 -23.83
CA SER A 249 -0.48 -6.22 -24.59
C SER A 249 0.15 -5.01 -23.88
N ALA A 250 -0.67 -4.11 -23.32
CA ALA A 250 -0.20 -2.91 -22.64
C ALA A 250 0.65 -3.23 -21.41
N TYR A 251 0.24 -4.21 -20.59
CA TYR A 251 1.05 -4.70 -19.46
C TYR A 251 2.44 -5.15 -19.93
N PHE A 252 2.48 -5.98 -20.99
CA PHE A 252 3.74 -6.48 -21.53
C PHE A 252 4.66 -5.35 -22.01
N PHE A 253 4.14 -4.40 -22.79
CA PHE A 253 4.94 -3.28 -23.32
C PHE A 253 5.32 -2.25 -22.25
N ALA A 254 4.53 -2.13 -21.18
CA ALA A 254 4.90 -1.36 -19.99
C ALA A 254 6.00 -2.03 -19.14
N GLY A 255 6.42 -3.25 -19.49
CA GLY A 255 7.41 -4.01 -18.74
C GLY A 255 6.88 -4.66 -17.46
N LEU A 256 5.54 -4.73 -17.32
CA LEU A 256 4.84 -5.33 -16.18
C LEU A 256 4.55 -6.81 -16.44
N ASN A 257 4.70 -7.65 -15.43
CA ASN A 257 4.53 -9.10 -15.56
C ASN A 257 3.12 -9.59 -15.20
N GLY A 258 2.23 -8.70 -14.76
CA GLY A 258 0.85 -8.96 -14.35
C GLY A 258 -0.13 -9.18 -15.51
N GLY A 259 0.31 -8.97 -16.76
CA GLY A 259 -0.51 -9.17 -17.97
C GLY A 259 -1.06 -10.59 -18.13
N PHE A 260 -0.52 -11.59 -17.41
CA PHE A 260 -1.10 -12.94 -17.41
C PHE A 260 -2.55 -12.97 -16.90
N MET A 261 -2.94 -12.08 -15.99
CA MET A 261 -4.31 -12.06 -15.46
C MET A 261 -5.32 -11.74 -16.56
N THR A 262 -5.05 -10.68 -17.33
CA THR A 262 -5.91 -10.29 -18.46
C THR A 262 -5.79 -11.27 -19.63
N PHE A 263 -4.65 -11.94 -19.79
CA PHE A 263 -4.52 -13.05 -20.74
C PHE A 263 -5.42 -14.24 -20.38
N VAL A 264 -5.45 -14.65 -19.10
CA VAL A 264 -6.33 -15.73 -18.62
C VAL A 264 -7.81 -15.35 -18.75
N ILE A 265 -8.16 -14.06 -18.58
CA ILE A 265 -9.49 -13.53 -18.92
C ILE A 265 -9.81 -13.81 -20.39
N CYS A 266 -8.93 -13.39 -21.32
CA CYS A 266 -9.14 -13.58 -22.75
C CYS A 266 -9.37 -15.05 -23.12
N ILE A 267 -8.55 -15.97 -22.60
CA ILE A 267 -8.73 -17.41 -22.83
C ILE A 267 -10.09 -17.87 -22.32
N SER A 268 -10.44 -17.51 -21.09
CA SER A 268 -11.69 -17.94 -20.45
C SER A 268 -12.91 -17.38 -21.19
N MET A 269 -12.84 -16.13 -21.67
CA MET A 269 -13.89 -15.50 -22.47
C MET A 269 -14.07 -16.22 -23.82
N LEU A 270 -12.98 -16.59 -24.51
CA LEU A 270 -13.06 -17.33 -25.77
C LEU A 270 -13.66 -18.72 -25.60
N LEU A 271 -13.19 -19.47 -24.60
CA LEU A 271 -13.76 -20.79 -24.26
C LEU A 271 -15.24 -20.66 -23.88
N GLY A 272 -15.57 -19.64 -23.09
CA GLY A 272 -16.95 -19.30 -22.74
C GLY A 272 -17.79 -18.98 -23.96
N TRP A 273 -17.29 -18.17 -24.91
CA TRP A 273 -18.02 -17.82 -26.13
C TRP A 273 -18.31 -19.03 -27.00
N ILE A 274 -17.35 -19.95 -27.15
CA ILE A 274 -17.56 -21.21 -27.85
C ILE A 274 -18.64 -22.03 -27.15
N ALA A 275 -18.56 -22.18 -25.82
CA ALA A 275 -19.56 -22.90 -25.02
C ALA A 275 -20.96 -22.26 -25.13
N PHE A 276 -21.03 -20.93 -25.10
CA PHE A 276 -22.25 -20.16 -25.31
C PHE A 276 -22.84 -20.44 -26.68
N CYS A 277 -22.09 -20.29 -27.76
CA CYS A 277 -22.55 -20.54 -29.13
C CYS A 277 -23.05 -21.97 -29.33
N LEU A 278 -22.38 -22.98 -28.75
CA LEU A 278 -22.83 -24.37 -28.79
C LEU A 278 -24.14 -24.57 -28.00
N SER A 279 -24.24 -23.96 -26.82
CA SER A 279 -25.45 -24.03 -25.99
C SER A 279 -26.65 -23.34 -26.63
N VAL A 280 -26.44 -22.22 -27.35
CA VAL A 280 -27.49 -21.50 -28.08
C VAL A 280 -28.11 -22.38 -29.16
N LYS A 281 -27.32 -23.22 -29.85
CA LYS A 281 -27.86 -24.20 -30.81
C LYS A 281 -28.80 -25.22 -30.18
N SER A 282 -28.60 -25.54 -28.90
CA SER A 282 -29.36 -26.57 -28.18
C SER A 282 -30.54 -26.01 -27.39
N TYR A 283 -30.38 -24.86 -26.75
CA TYR A 283 -31.35 -24.28 -25.80
C TYR A 283 -31.96 -22.96 -26.27
N GLY A 284 -31.47 -22.38 -27.37
CA GLY A 284 -31.90 -21.09 -27.89
C GLY A 284 -31.24 -19.89 -27.21
N TYR A 285 -31.23 -18.77 -27.92
CA TYR A 285 -30.56 -17.53 -27.50
C TYR A 285 -31.20 -16.83 -26.30
N ASN A 286 -32.52 -16.99 -26.13
CA ASN A 286 -33.30 -16.35 -25.05
C ASN A 286 -33.33 -17.18 -23.76
N SER A 287 -32.84 -18.42 -23.79
CA SER A 287 -32.81 -19.29 -22.63
C SER A 287 -31.72 -18.85 -21.65
N ILE A 288 -32.05 -18.82 -20.36
CA ILE A 288 -31.08 -18.58 -19.29
C ILE A 288 -30.04 -19.71 -19.18
N LYS A 289 -30.31 -20.89 -19.77
CA LYS A 289 -29.37 -22.01 -19.77
C LYS A 289 -28.12 -21.72 -20.61
N SER A 290 -28.26 -20.97 -21.70
CA SER A 290 -27.16 -20.66 -22.62
C SER A 290 -26.03 -19.83 -21.96
N PRO A 291 -26.30 -18.70 -21.27
CA PRO A 291 -25.25 -17.96 -20.55
C PRO A 291 -24.66 -18.73 -19.37
N MET A 292 -25.33 -19.76 -18.82
CA MET A 292 -24.72 -20.58 -17.76
C MET A 292 -23.47 -21.32 -18.26
N PHE A 293 -23.49 -21.84 -19.50
CA PHE A 293 -22.31 -22.48 -20.09
C PHE A 293 -21.15 -21.51 -20.30
N TYR A 294 -21.46 -20.25 -20.63
CA TYR A 294 -20.46 -19.17 -20.67
C TYR A 294 -19.79 -18.99 -19.31
N VAL A 295 -20.61 -18.80 -18.26
CA VAL A 295 -20.12 -18.57 -16.89
C VAL A 295 -19.35 -19.79 -16.35
N ILE A 296 -19.77 -21.02 -16.65
CA ILE A 296 -19.05 -22.24 -16.24
C ILE A 296 -17.62 -22.24 -16.79
N ALA A 297 -17.42 -21.86 -18.05
CA ALA A 297 -16.08 -21.77 -18.64
C ALA A 297 -15.21 -20.67 -18.01
N LEU A 298 -15.82 -19.68 -17.38
CA LEU A 298 -15.14 -18.60 -16.65
C LEU A 298 -14.76 -18.98 -15.21
N VAL A 299 -15.35 -20.03 -14.63
CA VAL A 299 -15.14 -20.41 -13.22
C VAL A 299 -13.66 -20.50 -12.82
N PRO A 300 -12.76 -21.13 -13.59
CA PRO A 300 -11.35 -21.20 -13.21
C PRO A 300 -10.71 -19.81 -13.06
N TYR A 301 -11.04 -18.88 -13.96
CA TYR A 301 -10.59 -17.50 -13.87
C TYR A 301 -11.25 -16.78 -12.68
N LEU A 302 -12.57 -16.91 -12.50
CA LEU A 302 -13.31 -16.22 -11.45
C LEU A 302 -12.83 -16.62 -10.05
N LEU A 303 -12.57 -17.90 -9.82
CA LEU A 303 -12.00 -18.38 -8.56
C LEU A 303 -10.65 -17.73 -8.29
N TYR A 304 -9.81 -17.64 -9.32
CA TYR A 304 -8.50 -17.02 -9.22
C TYR A 304 -8.59 -15.51 -8.97
N SER A 305 -9.44 -14.79 -9.70
CA SER A 305 -9.61 -13.34 -9.55
C SER A 305 -10.21 -12.97 -8.19
N LEU A 306 -11.15 -13.77 -7.68
CA LEU A 306 -11.72 -13.61 -6.34
C LEU A 306 -10.66 -13.86 -5.26
N TYR A 307 -9.86 -14.91 -5.40
CA TYR A 307 -8.80 -15.23 -4.46
C TYR A 307 -7.72 -14.12 -4.41
N PHE A 308 -7.16 -13.76 -5.56
CA PHE A 308 -6.12 -12.74 -5.63
C PHE A 308 -6.67 -11.35 -5.29
N GLY A 309 -7.80 -10.96 -5.87
CA GLY A 309 -8.43 -9.66 -5.64
C GLY A 309 -8.90 -9.49 -4.20
N GLY A 310 -9.40 -10.55 -3.57
CA GLY A 310 -9.77 -10.56 -2.16
C GLY A 310 -8.56 -10.34 -1.25
N ILE A 311 -7.44 -11.02 -1.52
CA ILE A 311 -6.18 -10.83 -0.78
C ILE A 311 -5.66 -9.40 -0.95
N LEU A 312 -5.70 -8.84 -2.16
CA LEU A 312 -5.28 -7.46 -2.42
C LEU A 312 -6.15 -6.45 -1.65
N ALA A 313 -7.47 -6.64 -1.64
CA ALA A 313 -8.39 -5.79 -0.90
C ALA A 313 -8.15 -5.87 0.62
N LEU A 314 -7.97 -7.09 1.16
CA LEU A 314 -7.67 -7.30 2.58
C LEU A 314 -6.32 -6.71 2.97
N LEU A 315 -5.27 -6.92 2.17
CA LEU A 315 -3.96 -6.31 2.37
C LEU A 315 -4.09 -4.79 2.49
N LEU A 316 -4.80 -4.14 1.57
CA LEU A 316 -4.98 -2.70 1.61
C LEU A 316 -5.77 -2.25 2.85
N ILE A 317 -6.88 -2.93 3.16
CA ILE A 317 -7.69 -2.68 4.35
C ILE A 317 -6.82 -2.71 5.61
N GLU A 318 -6.02 -3.76 5.80
CA GLU A 318 -5.15 -3.91 6.97
C GLU A 318 -4.06 -2.82 7.03
N LYS A 319 -3.49 -2.46 5.87
CA LYS A 319 -2.44 -1.43 5.78
C LYS A 319 -2.96 0.00 6.00
N THR A 320 -4.26 0.27 5.81
CA THR A 320 -4.82 1.61 6.05
C THR A 320 -4.63 2.11 7.49
N GLY A 321 -4.52 1.21 8.48
CA GLY A 321 -4.21 1.58 9.87
C GLY A 321 -2.76 2.00 10.14
N MET A 322 -1.92 2.08 9.10
CA MET A 322 -0.48 2.40 9.14
C MET A 322 -0.05 3.37 8.05
N MET A 323 -0.98 3.92 7.28
CA MET A 323 -0.64 4.80 6.16
C MET A 323 -0.09 6.16 6.59
N GLY A 324 -0.07 6.44 7.89
CA GLY A 324 0.23 7.76 8.43
C GLY A 324 -0.99 8.67 8.38
N ALA A 325 -0.97 9.72 9.18
CA ALA A 325 -2.09 10.64 9.29
C ALA A 325 -1.94 11.83 8.34
N ILE A 326 -2.10 11.61 7.03
CA ILE A 326 -1.91 12.67 6.02
C ILE A 326 -2.70 13.94 6.40
N PRO A 327 -2.13 15.15 6.23
CA PRO A 327 -2.80 16.39 6.60
C PRO A 327 -4.18 16.56 5.94
N PRO A 328 -5.14 17.24 6.61
CA PRO A 328 -6.45 17.53 6.04
C PRO A 328 -6.34 18.50 4.85
N PRO A 329 -7.32 18.50 3.92
CA PRO A 329 -8.51 17.65 3.92
C PRO A 329 -8.24 16.24 3.38
N TYR A 330 -7.15 16.01 2.65
CA TYR A 330 -6.93 14.79 1.87
C TYR A 330 -6.85 13.52 2.72
N GLY A 331 -6.13 13.56 3.85
CA GLY A 331 -5.96 12.37 4.69
C GLY A 331 -7.25 11.85 5.34
N PHE A 332 -8.29 12.69 5.45
CA PHE A 332 -9.59 12.26 5.97
C PHE A 332 -10.32 11.31 4.99
N TYR A 333 -10.17 11.53 3.68
CA TYR A 333 -10.85 10.74 2.65
C TYR A 333 -10.01 9.57 2.13
N LEU A 334 -8.69 9.65 2.26
CA LEU A 334 -7.77 8.79 1.51
C LEU A 334 -8.01 7.29 1.74
N ALA A 335 -8.15 6.85 3.00
CA ALA A 335 -8.30 5.43 3.32
C ALA A 335 -9.57 4.83 2.67
N ASP A 336 -10.71 5.50 2.86
CA ASP A 336 -12.00 5.08 2.29
C ASP A 336 -11.99 5.14 0.75
N VAL A 337 -11.41 6.18 0.15
CA VAL A 337 -11.29 6.31 -1.31
C VAL A 337 -10.40 5.20 -1.88
N ALA A 338 -9.25 4.92 -1.25
CA ALA A 338 -8.33 3.88 -1.71
C ALA A 338 -8.96 2.49 -1.66
N VAL A 339 -9.61 2.14 -0.54
CA VAL A 339 -10.30 0.85 -0.39
C VAL A 339 -11.49 0.73 -1.34
N ALA A 340 -12.29 1.78 -1.50
CA ALA A 340 -13.40 1.79 -2.45
C ALA A 340 -12.92 1.64 -3.91
N ALA A 341 -11.84 2.31 -4.29
CA ALA A 341 -11.26 2.21 -5.63
C ALA A 341 -10.75 0.79 -5.91
N VAL A 342 -10.00 0.19 -4.98
CA VAL A 342 -9.50 -1.20 -5.14
C VAL A 342 -10.65 -2.20 -5.19
N ILE A 343 -11.67 -2.08 -4.35
CA ILE A 343 -12.85 -2.96 -4.44
C ILE A 343 -13.58 -2.75 -5.77
N GLY A 344 -13.66 -1.52 -6.29
CA GLY A 344 -14.21 -1.24 -7.61
C GLY A 344 -13.42 -1.91 -8.73
N ILE A 345 -12.08 -1.84 -8.70
CA ILE A 345 -11.18 -2.50 -9.66
C ILE A 345 -11.35 -4.02 -9.59
N VAL A 346 -11.31 -4.61 -8.39
CA VAL A 346 -11.48 -6.06 -8.17
C VAL A 346 -12.86 -6.53 -8.64
N THR A 347 -13.91 -5.75 -8.37
CA THR A 347 -15.27 -6.04 -8.86
C THR A 347 -15.32 -6.00 -10.39
N GLY A 348 -14.67 -5.01 -11.01
CA GLY A 348 -14.53 -4.92 -12.46
C GLY A 348 -13.74 -6.07 -13.08
N LEU A 349 -12.69 -6.57 -12.42
CA LEU A 349 -11.96 -7.77 -12.85
C LEU A 349 -12.85 -9.01 -12.76
N CYS A 350 -13.56 -9.21 -11.65
CA CYS A 350 -14.38 -10.41 -11.44
C CYS A 350 -15.66 -10.41 -12.30
N LEU A 351 -16.42 -9.32 -12.30
CA LEU A 351 -17.70 -9.25 -13.00
C LEU A 351 -17.54 -8.83 -14.46
N GLY A 352 -16.45 -8.14 -14.80
CA GLY A 352 -16.11 -7.66 -16.13
C GLY A 352 -16.39 -8.65 -17.25
N PRO A 353 -15.72 -9.80 -17.24
CA PRO A 353 -15.88 -10.81 -18.28
C PRO A 353 -17.28 -11.42 -18.35
N ILE A 354 -18.10 -11.32 -17.31
CA ILE A 354 -19.45 -11.92 -17.25
C ILE A 354 -20.47 -11.06 -18.01
N ILE A 355 -20.33 -9.73 -17.95
CA ILE A 355 -21.34 -8.77 -18.43
C ILE A 355 -21.66 -8.86 -19.91
N PRO A 356 -20.70 -8.99 -20.85
CA PRO A 356 -21.01 -8.92 -22.27
C PRO A 356 -22.06 -9.94 -22.74
N ILE A 357 -22.20 -11.07 -22.03
CA ILE A 357 -23.23 -12.08 -22.26
C ILE A 357 -24.40 -11.92 -21.31
N CYS A 358 -24.14 -11.70 -20.01
CA CYS A 358 -25.18 -11.77 -18.99
C CYS A 358 -25.95 -10.46 -18.76
N ASP A 359 -25.51 -9.35 -19.35
CA ASP A 359 -26.00 -8.00 -19.06
C ASP A 359 -27.52 -7.85 -19.19
N ARG A 360 -28.16 -8.50 -20.16
CA ARG A 360 -29.61 -8.39 -20.39
C ARG A 360 -30.45 -8.90 -19.22
N TRP A 361 -29.89 -9.84 -18.45
CA TRP A 361 -30.56 -10.38 -17.26
C TRP A 361 -30.20 -9.59 -16.00
N LEU A 362 -29.03 -8.95 -15.99
CA LEU A 362 -28.46 -8.26 -14.83
C LEU A 362 -28.80 -6.76 -14.80
N ALA A 363 -28.90 -6.09 -15.95
CA ALA A 363 -29.15 -4.65 -16.09
C ALA A 363 -30.65 -4.26 -15.98
N LYS A 364 -31.48 -5.13 -15.40
CA LYS A 364 -32.92 -4.84 -15.20
C LYS A 364 -33.08 -3.69 -14.21
N SER A 365 -34.07 -2.82 -14.45
CA SER A 365 -34.34 -1.68 -13.55
C SER A 365 -34.59 -2.08 -12.10
N SER A 366 -35.20 -3.25 -11.85
CA SER A 366 -35.39 -3.77 -10.48
C SER A 366 -34.07 -4.11 -9.79
N ILE A 367 -33.11 -4.70 -10.51
CA ILE A 367 -31.78 -5.05 -9.99
C ILE A 367 -30.98 -3.78 -9.73
N LEU A 368 -30.97 -2.83 -10.67
CA LEU A 368 -30.30 -1.54 -10.49
C LEU A 368 -30.84 -0.78 -9.28
N LYS A 369 -32.17 -0.77 -9.10
CA LYS A 369 -32.79 -0.19 -7.90
C LYS A 369 -32.34 -0.95 -6.65
N PHE A 370 -32.39 -2.28 -6.65
CA PHE A 370 -31.94 -3.08 -5.51
C PHE A 370 -30.49 -2.76 -5.12
N LEU A 371 -29.55 -2.75 -6.07
CA LEU A 371 -28.14 -2.44 -5.81
C LEU A 371 -27.98 -1.04 -5.19
N LEU A 372 -28.69 -0.04 -5.73
CA LEU A 372 -28.64 1.32 -5.21
C LEU A 372 -29.21 1.42 -3.78
N HIS A 373 -30.40 0.85 -3.53
CA HIS A 373 -31.02 0.89 -2.20
C HIS A 373 -30.18 0.11 -1.19
N PHE A 374 -29.66 -1.05 -1.58
CA PHE A 374 -28.78 -1.86 -0.75
C PHE A 374 -27.51 -1.09 -0.39
N THR A 375 -26.90 -0.39 -1.35
CA THR A 375 -25.73 0.48 -1.09
C THR A 375 -26.08 1.53 -0.04
N VAL A 376 -27.19 2.27 -0.22
CA VAL A 376 -27.63 3.33 0.72
C VAL A 376 -27.86 2.76 2.12
N VAL A 377 -28.51 1.61 2.23
CA VAL A 377 -28.72 0.92 3.52
C VAL A 377 -27.39 0.53 4.14
N MET A 378 -26.46 -0.05 3.37
CA MET A 378 -25.16 -0.48 3.91
C MET A 378 -24.27 0.70 4.31
N LEU A 379 -24.37 1.84 3.62
CA LEU A 379 -23.72 3.09 4.02
C LEU A 379 -24.22 3.57 5.38
N ALA A 380 -25.54 3.57 5.59
CA ALA A 380 -26.15 3.95 6.86
C ALA A 380 -25.76 2.97 7.96
N VAL A 381 -25.89 1.66 7.72
CA VAL A 381 -25.49 0.61 8.67
C VAL A 381 -24.03 0.76 9.05
N SER A 382 -23.12 0.92 8.08
CA SER A 382 -21.69 1.07 8.34
C SER A 382 -21.35 2.35 9.10
N SER A 383 -22.21 3.37 9.11
CA SER A 383 -21.96 4.62 9.84
C SER A 383 -22.12 4.45 11.36
N GLU A 384 -22.87 3.42 11.79
CA GLU A 384 -23.08 3.10 13.20
C GLU A 384 -21.96 2.22 13.79
N PHE A 385 -21.06 1.67 12.96
CA PHE A 385 -19.98 0.82 13.43
C PHE A 385 -18.79 1.64 13.89
N PHE A 386 -18.28 1.29 15.07
CA PHE A 386 -17.03 1.82 15.56
C PHE A 386 -15.85 1.25 14.74
N PRO A 387 -14.92 2.08 14.22
CA PRO A 387 -13.86 1.63 13.31
C PRO A 387 -12.88 0.58 13.86
N TYR A 388 -12.68 0.54 15.19
CA TYR A 388 -11.55 -0.16 15.81
C TYR A 388 -11.98 -1.28 16.76
N SER A 389 -11.11 -2.25 16.95
CA SER A 389 -11.26 -3.32 17.93
C SER A 389 -9.90 -3.73 18.49
N LYS A 390 -9.86 -4.67 19.44
CA LYS A 390 -8.60 -5.24 19.92
C LYS A 390 -7.81 -5.93 18.78
N ASP A 391 -8.52 -6.52 17.83
CA ASP A 391 -7.93 -7.26 16.71
C ASP A 391 -7.61 -6.37 15.50
N ALA A 392 -8.10 -5.12 15.50
CA ALA A 392 -7.86 -4.09 14.50
C ALA A 392 -7.70 -2.73 15.21
N PRO A 393 -6.57 -2.52 15.90
CA PRO A 393 -6.45 -1.43 16.84
C PRO A 393 -6.21 -0.08 16.16
N LYS A 394 -6.68 0.99 16.80
CA LYS A 394 -6.20 2.35 16.54
C LYS A 394 -4.78 2.48 17.05
N ARG A 395 -3.83 2.82 16.18
CA ARG A 395 -2.43 3.06 16.58
C ARG A 395 -2.22 4.48 17.07
N VAL A 396 -1.68 4.60 18.28
CA VAL A 396 -1.26 5.86 18.90
C VAL A 396 0.21 5.73 19.27
N VAL A 397 0.99 6.75 18.95
CA VAL A 397 2.37 6.88 19.43
C VAL A 397 2.35 7.85 20.59
N LEU A 398 2.91 7.45 21.73
CA LEU A 398 3.06 8.26 22.93
C LEU A 398 4.55 8.39 23.25
N GLN A 399 5.07 9.60 23.16
CA GLN A 399 6.45 9.89 23.51
C GLN A 399 6.47 10.75 24.77
N HIS A 400 7.19 10.33 25.81
CA HIS A 400 7.58 11.23 26.90
C HIS A 400 8.93 11.85 26.56
N THR A 401 8.94 13.12 26.23
CA THR A 401 10.13 13.86 25.81
C THR A 401 10.74 14.59 26.99
N PHE A 402 12.04 14.41 27.21
CA PHE A 402 12.87 15.21 28.10
C PHE A 402 13.87 16.02 27.27
N ILE A 403 13.87 17.33 27.45
CA ILE A 403 14.84 18.24 26.83
C ILE A 403 15.91 18.55 27.87
N SER A 404 17.17 18.36 27.50
CA SER A 404 18.34 18.64 28.32
C SER A 404 19.32 19.56 27.60
N THR A 405 20.02 20.40 28.36
CA THR A 405 21.12 21.26 27.91
C THR A 405 22.49 20.57 27.98
N GLY A 406 22.51 19.26 28.27
CA GLY A 406 23.73 18.48 28.49
C GLY A 406 24.07 18.36 29.98
N GLY A 407 24.41 17.15 30.42
CA GLY A 407 24.45 16.81 31.85
C GLY A 407 23.04 16.68 32.44
N ASN A 408 22.90 16.30 33.71
CA ASN A 408 21.62 15.92 34.34
C ASN A 408 20.62 17.07 34.57
N GLU A 409 20.64 18.09 33.72
CA GLU A 409 19.73 19.23 33.78
C GLU A 409 18.61 19.05 32.75
N ILE A 410 17.36 19.06 33.23
CA ILE A 410 16.16 18.99 32.40
C ILE A 410 15.59 20.40 32.30
N THR A 411 15.49 20.91 31.08
CA THR A 411 14.93 22.24 30.79
C THR A 411 13.48 22.16 30.30
N GLY A 412 13.02 20.99 29.87
CA GLY A 412 11.64 20.77 29.45
C GLY A 412 11.22 19.31 29.52
N SER A 413 9.92 19.09 29.75
CA SER A 413 9.28 17.77 29.72
C SER A 413 7.90 17.89 29.07
N SER A 414 7.59 16.98 28.14
CA SER A 414 6.30 16.95 27.45
C SER A 414 5.86 15.55 27.06
N TYR A 415 4.55 15.34 26.99
CA TYR A 415 3.96 14.21 26.28
C TYR A 415 3.68 14.64 24.84
N ASP A 416 4.28 13.96 23.87
CA ASP A 416 4.02 14.14 22.45
C ASP A 416 3.21 12.94 21.96
N LEU A 417 1.98 13.17 21.50
CA LEU A 417 1.10 12.12 20.98
C LEU A 417 0.94 12.24 19.48
N ALA A 418 0.91 11.11 18.78
CA ALA A 418 0.62 11.05 17.35
C ALA A 418 -0.31 9.90 16.99
N VAL A 419 -1.00 10.04 15.85
CA VAL A 419 -1.87 8.99 15.27
C VAL A 419 -1.39 8.61 13.88
N ILE A 420 -1.59 7.34 13.49
CA ILE A 420 -1.02 6.76 12.25
C ILE A 420 -2.10 6.37 11.20
N ASP A 421 -3.30 6.94 11.29
CA ASP A 421 -4.37 6.72 10.32
C ASP A 421 -5.29 7.95 10.15
N ALA A 422 -6.40 7.80 9.40
CA ALA A 422 -7.32 8.88 9.05
C ALA A 422 -8.07 9.52 10.24
N ASN A 423 -8.36 8.76 11.32
CA ASN A 423 -9.04 9.30 12.50
C ASN A 423 -8.06 10.12 13.35
N SER A 424 -8.47 11.31 13.78
CA SER A 424 -7.58 12.28 14.42
C SER A 424 -7.38 12.02 15.92
N ILE A 425 -6.51 12.80 16.56
CA ILE A 425 -6.33 12.78 18.04
C ILE A 425 -7.63 13.20 18.75
N GLU A 426 -8.39 14.13 18.18
CA GLU A 426 -9.70 14.54 18.71
C GLU A 426 -10.70 13.37 18.70
N PHE A 427 -10.65 12.52 17.68
CA PHE A 427 -11.43 11.28 17.68
C PHE A 427 -11.04 10.38 18.85
N VAL A 428 -9.74 10.24 19.13
CA VAL A 428 -9.24 9.44 20.26
C VAL A 428 -9.75 10.03 21.57
N PHE A 429 -9.56 11.32 21.83
CA PHE A 429 -10.01 11.97 23.06
C PHE A 429 -11.53 11.94 23.25
N LYS A 430 -12.32 12.06 22.17
CA LYS A 430 -13.78 11.91 22.23
C LYS A 430 -14.19 10.52 22.73
N HIS A 431 -13.46 9.47 22.37
CA HIS A 431 -13.78 8.08 22.70
C HIS A 431 -12.91 7.50 23.84
N ALA A 432 -11.99 8.28 24.38
CA ALA A 432 -11.13 7.98 25.53
C ALA A 432 -11.06 9.20 26.47
N PRO A 433 -12.19 9.56 27.13
CA PRO A 433 -12.28 10.79 27.93
C PRO A 433 -11.34 10.80 29.14
N GLU A 434 -10.96 9.62 29.66
CA GLU A 434 -10.01 9.49 30.77
C GLU A 434 -8.61 9.97 30.36
N VAL A 435 -8.14 9.60 29.17
CA VAL A 435 -6.87 10.09 28.59
C VAL A 435 -6.91 11.61 28.40
N ALA A 436 -8.01 12.13 27.85
CA ALA A 436 -8.17 13.57 27.64
C ALA A 436 -8.13 14.34 28.97
N LYS A 437 -8.78 13.81 30.01
CA LYS A 437 -8.77 14.41 31.36
C LYS A 437 -7.37 14.41 31.97
N GLU A 438 -6.63 13.31 31.85
CA GLU A 438 -5.26 13.19 32.37
C GLU A 438 -4.30 14.18 31.69
N LEU A 439 -4.43 14.35 30.36
CA LEU A 439 -3.68 15.34 29.58
C LEU A 439 -4.21 16.78 29.72
N HIS A 440 -5.16 17.02 30.62
CA HIS A 440 -5.80 18.32 30.85
C HIS A 440 -6.42 18.96 29.59
N VAL A 441 -6.94 18.12 28.70
CA VAL A 441 -7.56 18.50 27.44
C VAL A 441 -9.04 18.83 27.67
N GLY A 442 -9.39 20.10 27.45
CA GLY A 442 -10.78 20.57 27.54
C GLY A 442 -11.66 20.13 26.36
N PRO A 443 -13.00 20.22 26.48
CA PRO A 443 -13.94 19.83 25.42
C PRO A 443 -13.87 20.71 24.15
N SER A 444 -13.21 21.86 24.21
CA SER A 444 -12.95 22.76 23.08
C SER A 444 -11.62 22.51 22.36
N PHE A 445 -10.92 21.42 22.68
CA PHE A 445 -9.64 21.11 22.06
C PHE A 445 -9.77 20.87 20.56
N SER A 446 -8.85 21.46 19.81
CA SER A 446 -8.66 21.27 18.38
C SER A 446 -7.16 21.20 18.14
N LEU A 447 -6.71 20.19 17.40
CA LEU A 447 -5.29 20.00 17.10
C LEU A 447 -4.72 21.19 16.33
N GLY A 448 -5.53 21.87 15.51
CA GLY A 448 -5.12 23.08 14.79
C GLY A 448 -4.80 24.27 15.68
N ASN A 449 -5.27 24.26 16.94
CA ASN A 449 -4.98 25.28 17.95
C ASN A 449 -4.03 24.79 19.04
N ALA A 450 -3.66 23.50 19.01
CA ALA A 450 -2.71 22.91 19.93
C ALA A 450 -1.28 23.24 19.50
N GLU A 451 -0.36 23.30 20.45
CA GLU A 451 1.05 23.41 20.13
C GLU A 451 1.48 22.11 19.43
N ALA A 452 1.77 22.20 18.13
CA ALA A 452 2.25 21.06 17.37
C ALA A 452 3.64 20.68 17.89
N SER A 453 3.90 19.39 18.04
CA SER A 453 5.24 18.92 18.35
C SER A 453 6.16 19.28 17.17
N PRO A 454 7.26 20.01 17.38
CA PRO A 454 8.26 20.26 16.36
C PRO A 454 8.73 18.93 15.74
N GLN A 455 9.06 18.94 14.45
CA GLN A 455 9.47 17.73 13.74
C GLN A 455 10.74 17.12 14.36
N GLU A 456 11.58 17.96 14.93
CA GLU A 456 12.78 17.63 15.71
C GLU A 456 12.46 16.75 16.93
N ALA A 457 11.26 16.87 17.52
CA ALA A 457 10.86 16.04 18.65
C ALA A 457 10.78 14.56 18.27
N TRP A 458 10.49 14.25 17.01
CA TRP A 458 10.30 12.89 16.51
C TRP A 458 11.55 12.31 15.83
N VAL A 459 12.68 13.04 15.83
CA VAL A 459 13.90 12.61 15.12
C VAL A 459 14.46 11.27 15.64
N ALA A 460 14.17 10.93 16.90
CA ALA A 460 14.50 9.63 17.49
C ALA A 460 13.86 8.45 16.72
N LEU A 461 12.75 8.69 16.02
CA LEU A 461 12.07 7.71 15.17
C LEU A 461 12.60 7.68 13.73
N PHE A 462 13.67 8.38 13.37
CA PHE A 462 14.18 8.34 11.99
C PHE A 462 14.51 6.90 11.54
N PRO A 463 14.12 6.47 10.31
CA PRO A 463 13.51 7.27 9.23
C PRO A 463 11.97 7.32 9.24
N ILE A 464 11.31 6.63 10.18
CA ILE A 464 9.84 6.56 10.24
C ILE A 464 9.21 7.83 10.83
N SER A 465 10.00 8.79 11.32
CA SER A 465 9.51 10.09 11.78
C SER A 465 8.67 10.82 10.71
N CYS A 466 8.90 10.55 9.42
CA CYS A 466 8.12 11.10 8.31
C CYS A 466 6.65 10.66 8.29
N VAL A 467 6.28 9.54 8.93
CA VAL A 467 4.87 9.11 9.02
C VAL A 467 4.11 9.81 10.16
N ILE A 468 4.82 10.52 11.03
CA ILE A 468 4.26 11.28 12.16
C ILE A 468 3.88 12.69 11.70
N THR A 469 2.76 12.77 11.01
CA THR A 469 2.30 14.02 10.39
C THR A 469 1.22 14.76 11.19
N LYS A 470 0.49 14.06 12.07
CA LYS A 470 -0.46 14.67 13.01
C LYS A 470 -0.09 14.28 14.42
N ASN A 471 0.41 15.27 15.14
CA ASN A 471 0.83 15.14 16.51
C ASN A 471 0.31 16.32 17.35
N GLY A 472 0.32 16.16 18.66
CA GLY A 472 0.06 17.23 19.62
C GLY A 472 0.98 17.09 20.82
N ARG A 473 1.44 18.24 21.32
CA ARG A 473 2.28 18.34 22.52
C ARG A 473 1.43 18.72 23.73
N PHE A 474 1.70 18.05 24.85
CA PHE A 474 1.02 18.28 26.12
C PHE A 474 2.06 18.44 27.24
N PRO A 475 1.82 19.32 28.22
CA PRO A 475 2.72 19.47 29.36
C PRO A 475 2.87 18.15 30.12
N ALA A 476 4.10 17.81 30.50
CA ALA A 476 4.40 16.69 31.37
C ALA A 476 5.27 17.15 32.55
N LYS A 477 5.26 16.38 33.63
CA LYS A 477 6.12 16.66 34.78
C LYS A 477 7.44 15.93 34.59
N ALA A 478 8.54 16.60 34.94
CA ALA A 478 9.86 15.99 34.94
C ALA A 478 10.19 15.21 36.23
N ASN A 479 9.18 14.90 37.06
CA ASN A 479 9.42 14.37 38.39
C ASN A 479 9.87 12.90 38.31
N ASN A 480 10.81 12.51 39.18
CA ASN A 480 11.30 11.15 39.39
C ASN A 480 12.21 10.55 38.29
N ILE A 481 12.33 11.15 37.10
CA ILE A 481 13.26 10.64 36.06
C ILE A 481 14.74 10.72 36.49
N LEU A 482 15.08 11.74 37.28
CA LEU A 482 16.40 11.93 37.89
C LEU A 482 16.68 10.95 39.04
N GLU A 483 15.64 10.34 39.63
CA GLU A 483 15.82 9.29 40.63
C GLU A 483 16.20 7.96 39.96
N ARG A 484 15.74 7.75 38.73
CA ARG A 484 16.02 6.53 37.95
C ARG A 484 17.38 6.57 37.28
N TYR A 485 17.70 7.69 36.61
CA TYR A 485 18.91 7.80 35.82
C TYR A 485 19.91 8.74 36.48
N SER A 486 21.06 8.16 36.84
CA SER A 486 22.19 8.91 37.39
C SER A 486 22.91 9.78 36.36
N GLN A 487 22.77 9.50 35.07
CA GLN A 487 23.38 10.28 33.99
C GLN A 487 22.52 10.22 32.72
N PHE A 488 22.22 11.38 32.13
CA PHE A 488 21.56 11.44 30.83
C PHE A 488 22.54 11.40 29.65
N PRO A 489 22.06 11.03 28.46
CA PRO A 489 22.86 11.11 27.25
C PRO A 489 23.37 12.53 27.03
N HIS A 490 24.66 12.65 26.72
CA HIS A 490 25.26 13.94 26.43
C HIS A 490 26.41 13.81 25.45
N LEU A 491 26.71 14.94 24.81
CA LEU A 491 27.79 15.08 23.85
C LEU A 491 28.74 16.17 24.35
N GLN A 492 30.04 15.89 24.31
CA GLN A 492 31.05 16.85 24.74
C GLN A 492 32.30 16.79 23.86
N THR A 493 33.10 17.85 23.90
CA THR A 493 34.42 17.86 23.25
C THR A 493 35.44 17.15 24.15
N HIS A 494 36.12 16.12 23.63
CA HIS A 494 37.12 15.38 24.41
C HIS A 494 38.55 15.86 24.14
N LYS A 495 38.78 16.60 23.06
CA LYS A 495 40.06 17.23 22.70
C LYS A 495 39.84 18.60 22.06
N PRO A 496 40.84 19.51 22.12
CA PRO A 496 40.77 20.79 21.42
C PRO A 496 40.53 20.61 19.92
N GLN A 497 39.77 21.54 19.33
CA GLN A 497 39.55 21.58 17.89
C GLN A 497 40.87 21.67 17.12
N THR A 498 40.95 20.98 15.98
CA THR A 498 42.13 20.99 15.11
C THR A 498 41.80 21.77 13.84
N THR A 499 42.48 22.87 13.60
CA THR A 499 42.35 23.65 12.35
C THR A 499 43.46 23.28 11.38
N PHE A 500 43.11 23.01 10.13
CA PHE A 500 44.03 22.64 9.08
C PHE A 500 44.35 23.84 8.17
N GLU A 501 45.50 23.80 7.49
CA GLU A 501 45.98 24.88 6.61
C GLU A 501 45.03 25.18 5.44
N ASN A 502 44.22 24.21 5.03
CA ASN A 502 43.20 24.35 3.98
C ASN A 502 41.92 25.08 4.46
N GLY A 503 41.88 25.56 5.72
CA GLY A 503 40.72 26.24 6.31
C GLY A 503 39.68 25.31 6.93
N THR A 504 39.83 23.99 6.82
CA THR A 504 38.92 23.04 7.47
C THR A 504 39.21 22.93 8.96
N ARG A 505 38.18 22.65 9.76
CA ARG A 505 38.31 22.44 11.21
C ARG A 505 37.70 21.11 11.62
N ARG A 506 38.36 20.42 12.53
CA ARG A 506 37.92 19.14 13.08
C ARG A 506 37.55 19.27 14.55
N VAL A 507 36.30 18.93 14.84
CA VAL A 507 35.72 18.87 16.19
C VAL A 507 35.80 17.43 16.67
N HIS A 508 36.42 17.23 17.83
CA HIS A 508 36.60 15.91 18.44
C HIS A 508 35.57 15.71 19.54
N LEU A 509 34.63 14.79 19.32
CA LEU A 509 33.43 14.61 20.13
C LEU A 509 33.46 13.26 20.87
N GLU A 510 32.85 13.25 22.04
CA GLU A 510 32.60 12.07 22.87
C GLU A 510 31.10 12.03 23.19
N LEU A 511 30.42 10.98 22.71
CA LEU A 511 29.03 10.69 23.05
C LEU A 511 29.00 9.69 24.21
N SER A 512 28.24 10.02 25.24
CA SER A 512 27.87 9.10 26.32
C SER A 512 26.37 8.90 26.30
N LEU A 513 25.93 7.65 26.41
CA LEU A 513 24.51 7.29 26.51
C LEU A 513 23.98 7.35 27.96
N GLY A 514 24.84 7.71 28.91
CA GLY A 514 24.48 7.84 30.32
C GLY A 514 24.15 6.49 30.95
N SER A 515 23.17 6.48 31.86
CA SER A 515 22.70 5.29 32.57
C SER A 515 21.34 4.79 32.10
N LEU A 516 20.93 5.14 30.88
CA LEU A 516 19.71 4.62 30.28
C LEU A 516 19.75 3.09 30.17
N GLU A 517 18.59 2.45 30.20
CA GLU A 517 18.49 0.98 30.37
C GLU A 517 18.25 0.25 29.04
N GLU A 518 17.17 0.58 28.34
CA GLU A 518 16.70 -0.15 27.15
C GLU A 518 16.69 0.76 25.91
N ILE A 519 17.87 1.28 25.56
CA ILE A 519 18.05 2.13 24.38
C ILE A 519 17.75 1.34 23.11
N TRP A 520 16.68 1.73 22.41
CA TRP A 520 16.38 1.19 21.08
C TRP A 520 17.27 1.83 20.02
N VAL A 521 17.33 3.16 20.03
CA VAL A 521 18.02 3.94 19.01
C VAL A 521 18.55 5.26 19.57
N THR A 522 19.74 5.62 19.12
CA THR A 522 20.31 6.96 19.27
C THR A 522 20.47 7.57 17.89
N VAL A 523 20.00 8.80 17.72
CA VAL A 523 20.07 9.55 16.46
C VAL A 523 20.88 10.82 16.68
N LEU A 524 21.89 11.03 15.84
CA LEU A 524 22.60 12.30 15.73
C LEU A 524 22.16 12.98 14.44
N ASN A 525 21.53 14.14 14.54
CA ASN A 525 21.24 15.00 13.41
C ASN A 525 22.26 16.13 13.36
N ILE A 526 23.13 16.09 12.36
CA ILE A 526 24.24 17.03 12.19
C ILE A 526 23.88 18.03 11.10
N THR A 527 23.92 19.31 11.41
CA THR A 527 23.66 20.41 10.48
C THR A 527 24.82 21.40 10.50
N GLY A 528 25.08 22.03 9.35
CA GLY A 528 26.23 22.94 9.16
C GLY A 528 27.17 22.49 8.03
N PRO A 529 28.37 23.08 7.93
CA PRO A 529 29.29 22.93 6.80
C PRO A 529 30.10 21.60 6.81
N LEU A 530 29.46 20.46 7.07
CA LEU A 530 30.11 19.15 7.21
C LEU A 530 30.78 18.70 5.90
N SER A 531 32.09 18.43 5.95
CA SER A 531 32.89 17.92 4.83
C SER A 531 33.46 16.52 5.05
N GLY A 532 33.55 16.09 6.31
CA GLY A 532 34.14 14.81 6.69
C GLY A 532 33.68 14.35 8.06
N TRP A 533 33.81 13.06 8.34
CA TRP A 533 33.56 12.49 9.67
C TRP A 533 34.38 11.23 9.91
N SER A 534 34.44 10.73 11.14
CA SER A 534 35.18 9.50 11.45
C SER A 534 34.43 8.21 11.19
N PHE A 535 33.21 8.27 10.65
CA PHE A 535 32.37 7.11 10.41
C PHE A 535 32.63 6.51 9.03
N ALA A 536 32.44 5.19 8.90
CA ALA A 536 32.55 4.45 7.65
C ALA A 536 33.85 4.76 6.86
N ASP A 537 33.73 5.24 5.62
CA ASP A 537 34.83 5.57 4.72
C ASP A 537 35.36 7.01 4.88
N GLY A 538 34.88 7.72 5.91
CA GLY A 538 35.24 9.09 6.21
C GLY A 538 34.47 10.15 5.43
N LYS A 539 33.53 9.76 4.56
CA LYS A 539 32.76 10.67 3.71
C LYS A 539 31.29 10.72 4.14
N PRO A 540 30.73 11.92 4.41
CA PRO A 540 29.30 12.06 4.66
C PRO A 540 28.48 11.61 3.43
N PRO A 541 27.32 10.97 3.63
CA PRO A 541 26.39 10.66 2.55
C PRO A 541 25.76 11.94 1.99
N ALA A 542 24.93 11.81 0.95
CA ALA A 542 24.07 12.92 0.54
C ALA A 542 23.18 13.33 1.74
N PRO A 543 23.07 14.65 2.03
CA PRO A 543 22.28 15.11 3.16
C PRO A 543 20.78 14.95 2.91
N GLU A 544 20.04 14.76 3.98
CA GLU A 544 18.59 14.95 4.02
C GLU A 544 18.28 16.45 3.92
N LEU A 545 17.23 16.78 3.18
CA LEU A 545 16.80 18.17 2.92
C LEU A 545 15.42 18.41 3.53
N PRO A 546 15.33 18.65 4.85
CA PRO A 546 14.06 18.95 5.50
C PRO A 546 13.45 20.23 4.91
N PRO A 547 12.12 20.29 4.69
CA PRO A 547 11.47 21.47 4.13
C PRO A 547 11.73 22.73 4.95
N GLY A 548 12.46 23.69 4.37
CA GLY A 548 12.79 24.96 5.02
C GLY A 548 13.94 24.90 6.04
N GLY A 549 14.61 23.75 6.19
CA GLY A 549 15.77 23.57 7.06
C GLY A 549 17.11 23.45 6.32
N PRO A 550 18.25 23.54 7.02
CA PRO A 550 19.56 23.30 6.44
C PRO A 550 19.77 21.82 6.08
N PRO A 551 20.75 21.50 5.21
CA PRO A 551 21.16 20.11 4.96
C PRO A 551 21.47 19.38 6.27
N SER A 552 20.92 18.17 6.41
CA SER A 552 20.98 17.34 7.61
C SER A 552 21.68 16.02 7.31
N TYR A 553 22.70 15.70 8.11
CA TYR A 553 23.40 14.42 8.06
C TYR A 553 23.01 13.61 9.29
N ILE A 554 22.30 12.49 9.06
CA ILE A 554 21.71 11.70 10.14
C ILE A 554 22.52 10.43 10.36
N LEU A 555 23.03 10.26 11.58
CA LEU A 555 23.62 9.01 12.05
C LEU A 555 22.64 8.30 12.98
N ARG A 556 22.38 7.02 12.71
CA ARG A 556 21.54 6.17 13.55
C ARG A 556 22.37 5.06 14.18
N LEU A 557 22.33 4.97 15.50
CA LEU A 557 22.99 3.95 16.32
C LEU A 557 21.91 3.14 17.04
N SER A 558 22.13 1.85 17.26
CA SER A 558 21.15 0.98 17.93
C SER A 558 21.80 0.18 19.06
N GLY A 559 21.06 -0.01 20.14
CA GLY A 559 21.52 -0.70 21.34
C GLY A 559 22.09 0.23 22.42
N ASN A 560 22.23 -0.32 23.62
CA ASN A 560 22.81 0.35 24.78
C ASN A 560 24.33 0.08 24.87
N SER A 561 25.10 1.01 25.43
CA SER A 561 26.55 0.89 25.61
C SER A 561 27.01 1.68 26.83
N ASP A 562 27.78 1.02 27.70
CA ASP A 562 28.49 1.67 28.82
C ASP A 562 29.77 2.39 28.35
N GLU A 563 30.20 2.14 27.11
CA GLU A 563 31.38 2.76 26.53
C GLU A 563 31.07 4.17 26.03
N LYS A 564 32.05 5.05 26.17
CA LYS A 564 31.98 6.38 25.58
C LYS A 564 32.49 6.36 24.15
N TRP A 565 31.70 6.91 23.24
CA TRP A 565 31.96 6.82 21.82
C TRP A 565 32.66 8.08 21.33
N ASN A 566 33.93 7.91 20.96
CA ASN A 566 34.76 9.00 20.45
C ASN A 566 34.70 9.03 18.92
N PHE A 567 34.40 10.20 18.36
CA PHE A 567 34.35 10.43 16.92
C PHE A 567 34.80 11.85 16.59
N TRP A 568 34.95 12.15 15.31
CA TRP A 568 35.23 13.52 14.87
C TRP A 568 34.35 13.92 13.69
N LEU A 569 34.03 15.21 13.65
CA LEU A 569 33.34 15.88 12.55
C LEU A 569 34.28 16.93 11.96
N GLU A 570 34.39 16.96 10.65
CA GLU A 570 35.19 17.93 9.92
C GLU A 570 34.27 18.90 9.17
N ALA A 571 34.49 20.19 9.42
CA ALA A 571 33.75 21.30 8.85
C ALA A 571 34.62 22.05 7.85
N SER A 572 34.00 22.45 6.74
CA SER A 572 34.63 23.18 5.64
C SER A 572 34.76 24.69 5.85
N SER A 573 34.12 25.24 6.89
CA SER A 573 34.16 26.66 7.23
C SER A 573 34.11 26.89 8.75
N GLU A 574 34.22 28.15 9.16
CA GLU A 574 34.07 28.59 10.56
C GLU A 574 32.60 28.64 11.04
N GLU A 575 31.63 28.37 10.17
CA GLU A 575 30.21 28.31 10.57
C GLU A 575 29.98 27.20 11.61
N GLU A 576 29.03 27.41 12.51
CA GLU A 576 28.73 26.49 13.61
C GLU A 576 28.27 25.12 13.10
N VAL A 577 28.78 24.06 13.74
CA VAL A 577 28.28 22.70 13.55
C VAL A 577 27.29 22.42 14.67
N ARG A 578 26.01 22.29 14.31
CA ARG A 578 24.95 21.91 15.24
C ARG A 578 24.76 20.41 15.22
N VAL A 579 24.74 19.79 16.40
CA VAL A 579 24.43 18.37 16.59
C VAL A 579 23.25 18.24 17.52
N ASP A 580 22.12 17.78 16.99
CA ASP A 580 20.98 17.35 17.82
C ASP A 580 21.16 15.86 18.15
N VAL A 581 21.11 15.55 19.44
CA VAL A 581 21.19 14.18 19.97
C VAL A 581 19.80 13.78 20.46
N ALA A 582 19.27 12.69 19.92
CA ALA A 582 18.01 12.11 20.33
C ALA A 582 18.19 10.64 20.70
N VAL A 583 17.92 10.30 21.95
CA VAL A 583 18.04 8.91 22.44
C VAL A 583 16.68 8.41 22.87
N LEU A 584 16.24 7.29 22.29
CA LEU A 584 14.98 6.63 22.62
C LEU A 584 15.24 5.46 23.56
N ASP A 585 14.75 5.57 24.79
CA ASP A 585 14.70 4.49 25.77
C ASP A 585 13.29 3.87 25.79
N GLN A 586 13.22 2.54 25.70
CA GLN A 586 11.95 1.82 25.76
C GLN A 586 11.36 1.80 27.18
N ARG A 587 12.16 2.12 28.20
CA ARG A 587 11.66 2.26 29.57
C ARG A 587 10.72 3.46 29.71
N LEU A 588 9.61 3.18 30.40
CA LEU A 588 8.61 4.16 30.77
C LEU A 588 8.70 4.45 32.27
N ASP A 589 8.49 5.70 32.65
CA ASP A 589 8.23 6.08 34.04
C ASP A 589 6.80 5.72 34.47
N GLU A 590 6.53 5.77 35.77
CA GLU A 590 5.24 5.37 36.34
C GLU A 590 4.07 6.24 35.86
N GLU A 591 4.27 7.54 35.65
CA GLU A 591 3.22 8.43 35.13
C GLU A 591 2.89 8.08 33.68
N THR A 592 3.90 7.81 32.85
CA THR A 592 3.70 7.36 31.46
C THR A 592 3.02 5.99 31.40
N ILE A 593 3.38 5.05 32.29
CA ILE A 593 2.70 3.75 32.40
C ILE A 593 1.23 3.94 32.78
N HIS A 594 0.95 4.83 33.73
CA HIS A 594 -0.41 5.17 34.13
C HIS A 594 -1.21 5.74 32.96
N LEU A 595 -0.68 6.77 32.29
CA LEU A 595 -1.30 7.40 31.13
C LEU A 595 -1.57 6.40 30.00
N LYS A 596 -0.59 5.56 29.67
CA LYS A 596 -0.75 4.46 28.69
C LYS A 596 -1.89 3.52 29.10
N GLY A 597 -2.02 3.21 30.38
CA GLY A 597 -3.07 2.34 30.93
C GLY A 597 -4.50 2.91 30.84
N LEU A 598 -4.65 4.23 30.67
CA LEU A 598 -5.96 4.87 30.48
C LEU A 598 -6.50 4.71 29.06
N PHE A 599 -5.67 4.29 28.11
CA PHE A 599 -6.12 4.06 26.74
C PHE A 599 -7.03 2.82 26.67
N PRO A 600 -8.13 2.91 25.90
CA PRO A 600 -9.07 1.80 25.78
C PRO A 600 -8.50 0.63 24.98
N LYS A 601 -9.06 -0.56 25.19
CA LYS A 601 -8.60 -1.82 24.56
C LYS A 601 -8.72 -1.89 23.04
N TRP A 602 -9.43 -0.95 22.41
CA TRP A 602 -9.52 -0.83 20.96
C TRP A 602 -8.36 -0.03 20.35
N SER A 603 -7.51 0.58 21.17
CA SER A 603 -6.26 1.23 20.74
C SER A 603 -5.04 0.45 21.19
N ASP A 604 -3.99 0.52 20.38
CA ASP A 604 -2.64 0.12 20.74
C ASP A 604 -1.76 1.36 20.87
N VAL A 605 -1.05 1.45 21.98
CA VAL A 605 -0.20 2.60 22.31
C VAL A 605 1.26 2.15 22.30
N ILE A 606 1.98 2.58 21.28
CA ILE A 606 3.43 2.48 21.21
C ILE A 606 3.96 3.62 22.06
N ALA A 607 4.54 3.29 23.22
CA ALA A 607 5.02 4.27 24.17
C ALA A 607 6.52 4.12 24.40
N TYR A 608 7.24 5.24 24.49
CA TYR A 608 8.66 5.28 24.80
C TYR A 608 9.07 6.64 25.39
N THR A 609 10.28 6.70 25.92
CA THR A 609 10.89 7.92 26.46
C THR A 609 11.98 8.42 25.52
N SER A 610 12.01 9.72 25.25
CA SER A 610 13.04 10.36 24.41
C SER A 610 13.81 11.40 25.20
N PHE A 611 15.15 11.35 25.09
CA PHE A 611 16.05 12.36 25.63
C PHE A 611 16.63 13.16 24.47
N LEU A 612 16.30 14.46 24.42
CA LEU A 612 16.70 15.37 23.35
C LEU A 612 17.66 16.43 23.90
N SER A 613 18.75 16.66 23.19
CA SER A 613 19.69 17.74 23.49
C SER A 613 20.31 18.29 22.21
N THR A 614 20.68 19.57 22.23
CA THR A 614 21.28 20.26 21.08
C THR A 614 22.61 20.88 21.51
N TYR A 615 23.63 20.66 20.69
CA TYR A 615 24.99 21.17 20.92
C TYR A 615 25.46 21.98 19.71
N PHE A 616 26.25 23.02 19.96
CA PHE A 616 26.85 23.88 18.95
C PHE A 616 28.37 23.85 19.13
N PHE A 617 29.10 23.64 18.03
CA PHE A 617 30.56 23.50 18.02
C PHE A 617 31.24 24.37 16.96
#